data_AF-A0AAT9HDG4-F1
#
_entry.id   AF-A0AAT9HDG4-F1
#
_cell.length_a   1.000
_cell.length_b   1.000
_cell.length_c   1.000
_cell.angle_alpha   90.00
_cell.angle_beta   90.00
_cell.angle_gamma   90.00
#
_symmetry.space_group_name_H-M   'P 1'
#
loop_
_entity.id
_entity.type
_entity.pdbx_description
1 polymer ?
#
loop_
_entity_poly.entity_id
_entity_poly.type
_entity_poly.pdbx_seq_one_letter_code
_entity_poly.pdbx_strand_id
1 'polypeptide(L)'
;MRQANATKADTAKDLGLGAKEKLVVRDVLKDNDGTVHVRYERTYDGLPVLGGDLVVQGDSAGEADSVVKATRTAVEPATTTAKVPAAKAEQQALSAAKAEQAEGADVDRAPRKVVWAAQGKPVVAYETVVGGLQHDGTPQELHVVTDATTGEQLYEWEAVQNGTGHTVYSGTVDLTTTQSGSSYNLTDGARGGHKTYNLNRGTSGTGTLFSGTDDVWGNGSASNAESAAADAHYGAALTWDYYKNVHGRSGIRGDGVGAYSRVHYGNNYVNAFWSDSCFCMTYGDGSGNANPLTAIDVAAHEMTHGLTSNTAGLNYSGESGGLNEATSDIFGSTVEFFANNSSDVGDYLIGEEININGNGTRCATWTSRARTARPRTPGTPGSARSTCTTPRAPRTTSSTC
;
A
#
# COMPACT_ATOMS: atom_id res chain seq x y z
N MET A 1 -0.80 25.22 10.41
CA MET A 1 -1.28 25.88 9.17
C MET A 1 -0.47 27.14 8.83
N ARG A 2 -0.45 28.22 9.64
CA ARG A 2 0.36 29.42 9.32
C ARG A 2 1.88 29.17 9.32
N GLN A 3 2.39 28.41 10.29
CA GLN A 3 3.82 28.07 10.38
C GLN A 3 4.29 27.25 9.16
N ALA A 4 3.61 26.16 8.82
CA ALA A 4 3.92 25.33 7.65
C ALA A 4 3.74 26.03 6.29
N ASN A 5 2.96 27.12 6.21
CA ASN A 5 2.82 27.92 4.99
C ASN A 5 3.89 29.02 4.87
N ALA A 6 4.42 29.52 5.99
CA ALA A 6 5.56 30.43 5.99
C ALA A 6 6.82 29.69 5.52
N THR A 7 7.08 28.49 6.04
CA THR A 7 8.22 27.65 5.61
C THR A 7 8.17 27.34 4.12
N LYS A 8 7.00 27.11 3.51
CA LYS A 8 6.89 26.88 2.04
C LYS A 8 7.38 28.04 1.20
N ALA A 9 7.02 29.28 1.59
CA ALA A 9 7.39 30.48 0.84
C ALA A 9 8.88 30.81 1.01
N ASP A 10 9.39 30.64 2.22
CA ASP A 10 10.82 30.81 2.53
C ASP A 10 11.65 29.73 1.84
N THR A 11 11.26 28.46 1.93
CA THR A 11 11.88 27.36 1.17
C THR A 11 11.82 27.61 -0.33
N ALA A 12 10.69 28.05 -0.91
CA ALA A 12 10.62 28.36 -2.33
C ALA A 12 11.60 29.46 -2.74
N LYS A 13 11.79 30.48 -1.88
CA LYS A 13 12.75 31.57 -2.07
C LYS A 13 14.20 31.08 -1.96
N ASP A 14 14.50 30.27 -0.95
CA ASP A 14 15.84 29.70 -0.73
C ASP A 14 16.24 28.74 -1.85
N LEU A 15 15.26 28.04 -2.43
CA LEU A 15 15.44 27.17 -3.59
C LEU A 15 15.56 27.91 -4.93
N GLY A 16 15.39 29.23 -4.93
CA GLY A 16 15.45 30.08 -6.12
C GLY A 16 14.31 29.84 -7.11
N LEU A 17 13.12 29.46 -6.64
CA LEU A 17 11.98 29.20 -7.52
C LEU A 17 11.40 30.50 -8.08
N GLY A 18 10.90 30.45 -9.32
CA GLY A 18 10.30 31.62 -9.97
C GLY A 18 9.03 32.10 -9.26
N ALA A 19 8.64 33.37 -9.44
CA ALA A 19 7.48 33.97 -8.77
C ALA A 19 6.13 33.28 -9.07
N LYS A 20 6.05 32.54 -10.18
CA LYS A 20 4.87 31.75 -10.57
C LYS A 20 4.87 30.34 -9.98
N GLU A 21 5.97 29.93 -9.37
CA GLU A 21 6.12 28.62 -8.78
C GLU A 21 5.67 28.61 -7.32
N LYS A 22 5.00 27.53 -6.92
CA LYS A 22 4.64 27.31 -5.52
C LYS A 22 4.89 25.86 -5.15
N LEU A 23 5.21 25.65 -3.87
CA LEU A 23 5.40 24.35 -3.27
C LEU A 23 4.15 23.90 -2.51
N VAL A 24 3.77 22.65 -2.72
CA VAL A 24 2.70 21.96 -2.02
C VAL A 24 3.34 20.82 -1.24
N VAL A 25 3.32 20.87 0.09
CA VAL A 25 3.81 19.76 0.93
C VAL A 25 2.93 18.55 0.68
N ARG A 26 3.57 17.44 0.34
CA ARG A 26 2.92 16.13 0.15
C ARG A 26 3.15 15.22 1.34
N ASP A 27 4.37 15.22 1.86
CA ASP A 27 4.73 14.36 2.99
C ASP A 27 5.82 14.99 3.85
N VAL A 28 5.87 14.61 5.12
CA VAL A 28 6.91 14.99 6.08
C VAL A 28 7.33 13.73 6.84
N LEU A 29 8.51 13.23 6.54
CA LEU A 29 9.13 12.12 7.26
C LEU A 29 10.15 12.67 8.26
N LYS A 30 10.21 12.09 9.46
CA LYS A 30 11.22 12.43 10.46
C LYS A 30 11.96 11.17 10.89
N ASP A 31 13.28 11.19 10.76
CA ASP A 31 14.16 10.10 11.15
C ASP A 31 14.41 10.09 12.66
N ASN A 32 14.88 8.96 13.17
CA ASN A 32 15.17 8.78 14.60
C ASN A 32 16.31 9.68 15.11
N ASP A 33 17.22 10.11 14.22
CA ASP A 33 18.29 11.06 14.56
C ASP A 33 17.82 12.53 14.57
N GLY A 34 16.55 12.77 14.20
CA GLY A 34 15.94 14.09 14.16
C GLY A 34 15.90 14.74 12.79
N THR A 35 16.55 14.17 11.77
CA THR A 35 16.50 14.64 10.37
C THR A 35 15.07 14.65 9.85
N VAL A 36 14.70 15.67 9.08
CA VAL A 36 13.37 15.83 8.49
C VAL A 36 13.47 15.82 6.96
N HIS A 37 12.65 15.01 6.30
CA HIS A 37 12.49 14.98 4.85
C HIS A 37 11.11 15.50 4.49
N VAL A 38 11.05 16.65 3.82
CA VAL A 38 9.79 17.23 3.34
C VAL A 38 9.70 17.02 1.84
N ARG A 39 8.71 16.24 1.41
CA ARG A 39 8.40 16.04 -0.01
C ARG A 39 7.45 17.13 -0.47
N TYR A 40 7.82 17.80 -1.56
CA TYR A 40 7.01 18.83 -2.20
C TYR A 40 6.67 18.46 -3.64
N GLU A 41 5.42 18.72 -4.00
CA GLU A 41 5.04 18.93 -5.40
C GLU A 41 5.13 20.42 -5.75
N ARG A 42 5.35 20.70 -7.04
CA ARG A 42 5.35 22.07 -7.57
C ARG A 42 4.09 22.36 -8.36
N THR A 43 3.67 23.61 -8.30
CA THR A 43 2.74 24.20 -9.26
C THR A 43 3.41 25.38 -9.96
N TYR A 44 3.11 25.61 -11.23
CA TYR A 44 3.47 26.80 -11.99
C TYR A 44 2.20 27.50 -12.46
N ASP A 45 1.99 28.74 -12.01
CA ASP A 45 0.78 29.53 -12.33
C ASP A 45 -0.53 28.78 -11.99
N GLY A 46 -0.50 28.00 -10.91
CA GLY A 46 -1.61 27.15 -10.47
C GLY A 46 -1.73 25.81 -11.21
N LEU A 47 -0.95 25.56 -12.26
CA LEU A 47 -0.90 24.27 -12.95
C LEU A 47 0.03 23.30 -12.21
N PRO A 48 -0.39 22.04 -11.98
CA PRO A 48 0.48 21.01 -11.45
C PRO A 48 1.69 20.77 -12.37
N VAL A 49 2.88 20.56 -11.79
CA VAL A 49 4.11 20.30 -12.54
C VAL A 49 4.47 18.82 -12.43
N LEU A 50 4.36 18.09 -13.54
CA LEU A 50 4.79 16.69 -13.62
C LEU A 50 6.31 16.62 -13.86
N GLY A 51 7.02 15.83 -13.04
CA GLY A 51 8.49 15.77 -13.03
C GLY A 51 9.16 16.96 -12.35
N GLY A 52 8.39 17.78 -11.62
CA GLY A 52 8.87 18.93 -10.87
C GLY A 52 9.23 18.63 -9.40
N ASP A 53 9.01 17.41 -8.93
CA ASP A 53 9.07 17.08 -7.51
C ASP A 53 10.42 17.38 -6.87
N LEU A 54 10.40 17.72 -5.59
CA LEU A 54 11.62 17.87 -4.82
C LEU A 54 11.44 17.41 -3.37
N VAL A 55 12.53 16.93 -2.80
CA VAL A 55 12.65 16.60 -1.38
C VAL A 55 13.66 17.56 -0.76
N VAL A 56 13.24 18.25 0.29
CA VAL A 56 14.14 19.05 1.13
C VAL A 56 14.43 18.23 2.37
N GLN A 57 15.72 17.95 2.58
CA GLN A 57 16.22 17.38 3.82
C GLN A 57 16.68 18.54 4.70
N GLY A 58 16.24 18.53 5.96
CA GLY A 58 16.70 19.48 6.96
C GLY A 58 17.09 18.80 8.26
N ASP A 59 17.86 19.51 9.06
CA ASP A 59 18.30 19.04 10.37
C ASP A 59 17.14 19.06 11.39
N SER A 60 17.44 18.64 12.62
CA SER A 60 16.47 18.65 13.73
C SER A 60 15.94 20.04 14.11
N ALA A 61 16.58 21.12 13.65
CA ALA A 61 16.16 22.50 13.82
C ALA A 61 15.33 23.04 12.64
N GLY A 62 15.27 22.30 11.52
CA GLY A 62 14.49 22.63 10.33
C GLY A 62 15.22 23.50 9.30
N GLU A 63 16.54 23.69 9.45
CA GLU A 63 17.38 24.31 8.44
C GLU A 63 17.62 23.32 7.29
N ALA A 64 17.53 23.78 6.04
CA ALA A 64 17.66 22.92 4.87
C ALA A 64 19.14 22.56 4.61
N ASP A 65 19.49 21.30 4.84
CA ASP A 65 20.85 20.77 4.62
C ASP A 65 21.06 20.31 3.18
N SER A 66 20.03 19.74 2.55
CA SER A 66 20.14 19.24 1.17
C SER A 66 18.81 19.29 0.43
N VAL A 67 18.90 19.38 -0.91
CA VAL A 67 17.72 19.44 -1.79
C VAL A 67 17.93 18.51 -2.97
N VAL A 68 17.05 17.52 -3.07
CA VAL A 68 16.99 16.63 -4.23
C VAL A 68 15.84 17.09 -5.13
N LYS A 69 16.15 17.47 -6.37
CA LYS A 69 15.17 17.92 -7.37
C LYS A 69 15.06 16.90 -8.48
N ALA A 70 13.83 16.54 -8.87
CA ALA A 70 13.55 15.66 -10.01
C ALA A 70 14.02 16.28 -11.35
N THR A 71 13.92 17.62 -11.46
CA THR A 71 14.48 18.38 -12.57
C THR A 71 15.29 19.57 -12.07
N ARG A 72 16.49 19.74 -12.63
CA ARG A 72 17.36 20.91 -12.38
C ARG A 72 17.04 22.06 -13.34
N THR A 73 16.25 21.81 -14.38
CA THR A 73 15.82 22.81 -15.34
C THR A 73 14.81 23.76 -14.68
N ALA A 74 14.91 25.06 -14.96
CA ALA A 74 13.91 26.03 -14.51
C ALA A 74 12.54 25.67 -15.11
N VAL A 75 11.51 25.60 -14.25
CA VAL A 75 10.14 25.31 -14.69
C VAL A 75 9.55 26.61 -15.23
N GLU A 76 9.81 26.88 -16.50
CA GLU A 76 9.36 28.09 -17.18
C GLU A 76 8.89 27.74 -18.60
N PRO A 77 7.66 27.24 -18.76
CA PRO A 77 7.13 26.95 -20.08
C PRO A 77 6.94 28.23 -20.88
N ALA A 78 7.18 28.17 -22.19
CA ALA A 78 7.05 29.33 -23.09
C ALA A 78 5.62 29.92 -23.12
N THR A 79 4.61 29.13 -22.74
CA THR A 79 3.22 29.55 -22.57
C THR A 79 2.49 28.62 -21.61
N THR A 80 1.43 29.10 -20.97
CA THR A 80 0.45 28.30 -20.21
C THR A 80 -0.87 28.10 -20.97
N THR A 81 -0.95 28.62 -22.20
CA THR A 81 -2.14 28.52 -23.06
C THR A 81 -2.07 27.26 -23.91
N ALA A 82 -3.11 26.44 -23.84
CA ALA A 82 -3.28 25.31 -24.73
C ALA A 82 -3.79 25.80 -26.10
N LYS A 83 -3.17 25.32 -27.19
CA LYS A 83 -3.63 25.55 -28.57
C LYS A 83 -4.42 24.36 -29.09
N VAL A 84 -4.17 23.18 -28.53
CA VAL A 84 -4.83 21.93 -28.90
C VAL A 84 -6.07 21.70 -28.03
N PRO A 85 -7.21 21.27 -28.62
CA PRO A 85 -8.39 20.88 -27.85
C PRO A 85 -8.12 19.66 -26.97
N ALA A 86 -8.66 19.65 -25.74
CA ALA A 86 -8.54 18.52 -24.81
C ALA A 86 -9.04 17.19 -25.42
N ALA A 87 -10.08 17.22 -26.25
CA ALA A 87 -10.60 16.03 -26.95
C ALA A 87 -9.54 15.31 -27.83
N LYS A 88 -8.52 16.02 -28.32
CA LYS A 88 -7.40 15.37 -29.03
C LYS A 88 -6.53 14.55 -28.08
N ALA A 89 -6.30 15.03 -26.86
CA ALA A 89 -5.58 14.30 -25.83
C ALA A 89 -6.35 13.06 -25.36
N GLU A 90 -7.69 13.15 -25.23
CA GLU A 90 -8.54 11.99 -24.94
C GLU A 90 -8.41 10.90 -25.99
N GLN A 91 -8.55 11.27 -27.27
CA GLN A 91 -8.43 10.33 -28.39
C GLN A 91 -7.05 9.69 -28.46
N GLN A 92 -6.00 10.47 -28.19
CA GLN A 92 -4.63 9.96 -28.14
C GLN A 92 -4.45 8.96 -27.01
N ALA A 93 -4.94 9.28 -25.80
CA ALA A 93 -4.82 8.40 -24.65
C ALA A 93 -5.56 7.07 -24.84
N LEU A 94 -6.79 7.10 -25.36
CA LEU A 94 -7.53 5.88 -25.71
C LEU A 94 -6.85 5.07 -26.82
N SER A 95 -6.16 5.74 -27.75
CA SER A 95 -5.39 5.06 -28.80
C SER A 95 -4.14 4.36 -28.23
N ALA A 96 -3.48 4.98 -27.26
CA ALA A 96 -2.36 4.37 -26.53
C ALA A 96 -2.81 3.13 -25.74
N ALA A 97 -3.88 3.25 -24.96
CA ALA A 97 -4.45 2.10 -24.23
C ALA A 97 -4.81 0.93 -25.16
N LYS A 98 -5.38 1.23 -26.33
CA LYS A 98 -5.68 0.22 -27.34
C LYS A 98 -4.43 -0.43 -27.94
N ALA A 99 -3.33 0.32 -28.09
CA ALA A 99 -2.06 -0.22 -28.56
C ALA A 99 -1.47 -1.23 -27.56
N GLU A 100 -1.70 -1.01 -26.27
CA GLU A 100 -1.38 -1.93 -25.16
C GLU A 100 -2.39 -3.09 -24.99
N GLN A 101 -3.32 -3.25 -25.94
CA GLN A 101 -4.36 -4.29 -25.93
C GLN A 101 -5.26 -4.24 -24.68
N ALA A 102 -5.49 -3.04 -24.13
CA ALA A 102 -6.38 -2.87 -22.99
C ALA A 102 -7.84 -3.27 -23.32
N GLU A 103 -8.46 -4.01 -22.41
CA GLU A 103 -9.87 -4.38 -22.48
C GLU A 103 -10.74 -3.38 -21.74
N GLY A 104 -11.84 -2.95 -22.36
CA GLY A 104 -12.79 -2.02 -21.74
C GLY A 104 -12.22 -0.63 -21.46
N ALA A 105 -11.18 -0.20 -22.20
CA ALA A 105 -10.52 1.08 -21.98
C ALA A 105 -11.48 2.28 -22.09
N ASP A 106 -11.52 3.11 -21.05
CA ASP A 106 -12.31 4.34 -21.00
C ASP A 106 -11.56 5.46 -20.26
N VAL A 107 -11.93 6.70 -20.52
CA VAL A 107 -11.30 7.87 -19.88
C VAL A 107 -11.81 8.01 -18.44
N ASP A 108 -11.09 7.39 -17.51
CA ASP A 108 -11.35 7.50 -16.06
C ASP A 108 -11.15 8.92 -15.55
N ARG A 109 -10.14 9.63 -16.06
CA ARG A 109 -9.93 11.05 -15.76
C ARG A 109 -9.70 11.85 -17.04
N ALA A 110 -10.63 12.77 -17.29
CA ALA A 110 -10.58 13.69 -18.42
C ALA A 110 -9.29 14.55 -18.39
N PRO A 111 -8.83 15.04 -19.56
CA PRO A 111 -7.54 15.70 -19.68
C PRO A 111 -7.47 16.94 -18.80
N ARG A 112 -6.55 16.93 -17.85
CA ARG A 112 -6.25 18.11 -17.02
C ARG A 112 -4.98 18.80 -17.52
N LYS A 113 -4.97 20.13 -17.48
CA LYS A 113 -3.80 20.91 -17.89
C LYS A 113 -2.72 20.85 -16.82
N VAL A 114 -1.50 20.57 -17.24
CA VAL A 114 -0.30 20.46 -16.41
C VAL A 114 0.88 21.17 -17.07
N VAL A 115 1.97 21.34 -16.34
CA VAL A 115 3.29 21.62 -16.92
C VAL A 115 4.11 20.33 -16.90
N TRP A 116 4.52 19.86 -18.07
CA TRP A 116 5.44 18.74 -18.18
C TRP A 116 6.88 19.26 -18.03
N ALA A 117 7.62 18.77 -17.04
CA ALA A 117 8.99 19.18 -16.75
C ALA A 117 9.95 18.00 -16.52
N ALA A 118 9.49 16.75 -16.72
CA ALA A 118 10.30 15.56 -16.48
C ALA A 118 11.40 15.35 -17.53
N GLN A 119 11.14 15.74 -18.79
CA GLN A 119 12.11 15.63 -19.88
C GLN A 119 12.08 16.85 -20.80
N GLY A 120 13.24 17.24 -21.33
CA GLY A 120 13.37 18.36 -22.25
C GLY A 120 13.10 19.73 -21.61
N LYS A 121 12.68 20.68 -22.45
CA LYS A 121 12.26 22.01 -21.98
C LYS A 121 10.82 21.92 -21.44
N PRO A 122 10.51 22.54 -20.29
CA PRO A 122 9.16 22.51 -19.77
C PRO A 122 8.13 23.08 -20.74
N VAL A 123 7.00 22.39 -20.86
CA VAL A 123 5.89 22.76 -21.76
C VAL A 123 4.55 22.62 -21.06
N VAL A 124 3.53 23.32 -21.54
CA VAL A 124 2.15 23.08 -21.11
C VAL A 124 1.63 21.83 -21.82
N ALA A 125 1.05 20.92 -21.04
CA ALA A 125 0.56 19.63 -21.52
C ALA A 125 -0.83 19.33 -20.95
N TYR A 126 -1.47 18.30 -21.49
CA TYR A 126 -2.59 17.60 -20.89
C TYR A 126 -2.10 16.27 -20.33
N GLU A 127 -2.53 15.93 -19.13
CA GLU A 127 -2.48 14.55 -18.64
C GLU A 127 -3.90 13.98 -18.71
N THR A 128 -4.04 12.86 -19.40
CA THR A 128 -5.28 12.08 -19.48
C THR A 128 -5.02 10.73 -18.83
N VAL A 129 -5.99 10.19 -18.11
CA VAL A 129 -5.87 8.86 -17.50
C VAL A 129 -6.96 7.97 -18.06
N VAL A 130 -6.52 6.83 -18.59
CA VAL A 130 -7.37 5.78 -19.13
C VAL A 130 -7.39 4.64 -18.12
N GLY A 131 -8.60 4.22 -17.74
CA GLY A 131 -8.82 3.01 -16.95
C GLY A 131 -9.19 1.84 -17.84
N GLY A 132 -9.50 0.71 -17.23
CA GLY A 132 -9.87 -0.52 -17.92
C GLY A 132 -9.12 -1.71 -17.34
N LEU A 133 -8.90 -2.73 -18.15
CA LEU A 133 -8.03 -3.85 -17.84
C LEU A 133 -6.87 -3.88 -18.85
N GLN A 134 -5.66 -4.19 -18.39
CA GLN A 134 -4.53 -4.56 -19.21
C GLN A 134 -4.79 -5.93 -19.87
N HIS A 135 -3.94 -6.32 -20.82
CA HIS A 135 -4.11 -7.54 -21.63
C HIS A 135 -4.11 -8.85 -20.81
N ASP A 136 -3.65 -8.82 -19.57
CA ASP A 136 -3.60 -9.92 -18.62
C ASP A 136 -4.76 -9.93 -17.60
N GLY A 137 -5.67 -8.95 -17.69
CA GLY A 137 -6.77 -8.76 -16.74
C GLY A 137 -6.44 -7.88 -15.53
N THR A 138 -5.23 -7.33 -15.43
CA THR A 138 -4.84 -6.38 -14.38
C THR A 138 -5.57 -5.04 -14.57
N PRO A 139 -6.03 -4.34 -13.51
CA PRO A 139 -6.54 -2.97 -13.67
C PRO A 139 -5.54 -2.05 -14.38
N GLN A 140 -6.02 -1.27 -15.33
CA GLN A 140 -5.24 -0.25 -16.01
C GLN A 140 -5.47 1.11 -15.33
N GLU A 141 -4.40 1.88 -15.18
CA GLU A 141 -4.39 3.31 -14.90
C GLU A 141 -3.31 3.95 -15.80
N LEU A 142 -3.55 3.95 -17.11
CA LEU A 142 -2.59 4.47 -18.09
C LEU A 142 -2.67 5.98 -18.15
N HIS A 143 -1.59 6.65 -17.75
CA HIS A 143 -1.43 8.08 -17.89
C HIS A 143 -0.77 8.41 -19.21
N VAL A 144 -1.37 9.31 -19.99
CA VAL A 144 -0.83 9.80 -21.25
C VAL A 144 -0.69 11.31 -21.21
N VAL A 145 0.51 11.79 -21.51
CA VAL A 145 0.86 13.22 -21.52
C VAL A 145 0.95 13.71 -22.96
N THR A 146 0.07 14.64 -23.31
CA THR A 146 0.00 15.25 -24.63
C THR A 146 0.45 16.71 -24.56
N ASP A 147 1.39 17.14 -25.40
CA ASP A 147 1.75 18.56 -25.53
C ASP A 147 0.51 19.38 -25.90
N ALA A 148 0.15 20.36 -25.07
CA ALA A 148 -1.09 21.10 -25.27
C ALA A 148 -0.97 22.18 -26.36
N THR A 149 0.21 22.35 -26.96
CA THR A 149 0.50 23.30 -28.04
C THR A 149 0.68 22.63 -29.39
N THR A 150 1.34 21.46 -29.44
CA THR A 150 1.60 20.70 -30.69
C THR A 150 0.66 19.50 -30.85
N GLY A 151 0.20 18.93 -29.73
CA GLY A 151 -0.59 17.70 -29.70
C GLY A 151 0.22 16.44 -29.94
N GLU A 152 1.54 16.51 -29.74
CA GLU A 152 2.45 15.37 -29.71
C GLU A 152 2.33 14.62 -28.38
N GLN A 153 2.45 13.30 -28.39
CA GLN A 153 2.56 12.53 -27.16
C GLN A 153 3.96 12.74 -26.59
N LEU A 154 4.04 13.32 -25.40
CA LEU A 154 5.31 13.60 -24.73
C LEU A 154 5.79 12.40 -23.92
N TYR A 155 4.85 11.68 -23.30
CA TYR A 155 5.14 10.57 -22.42
C TYR A 155 3.86 9.76 -22.17
N GLU A 156 4.04 8.50 -21.78
CA GLU A 156 3.00 7.69 -21.19
C GLU A 156 3.61 6.82 -20.09
N TRP A 157 2.82 6.50 -19.07
CA TRP A 157 3.20 5.49 -18.09
C TRP A 157 1.96 4.80 -17.56
N GLU A 158 2.08 3.50 -17.34
CA GLU A 158 1.09 2.73 -16.60
C GLU A 158 1.30 3.03 -15.10
N ALA A 159 0.30 3.58 -14.41
CA ALA A 159 0.40 3.81 -12.97
C ALA A 159 0.19 2.51 -12.17
N VAL A 160 -0.37 1.48 -12.81
CA VAL A 160 -0.38 0.11 -12.30
C VAL A 160 0.82 -0.66 -12.86
N GLN A 161 2.01 -0.44 -12.29
CA GLN A 161 3.20 -1.25 -12.60
C GLN A 161 3.13 -2.57 -11.81
N ASN A 162 3.28 -3.70 -12.49
CA ASN A 162 3.36 -5.00 -11.84
C ASN A 162 4.81 -5.28 -11.46
N GLY A 163 5.14 -5.01 -10.20
CA GLY A 163 6.33 -5.56 -9.58
C GLY A 163 6.21 -7.06 -9.39
N THR A 164 7.30 -7.79 -9.49
CA THR A 164 7.31 -9.24 -9.23
C THR A 164 7.57 -9.49 -7.74
N GLY A 165 6.63 -10.09 -7.03
CA GLY A 165 6.79 -10.52 -5.65
C GLY A 165 7.20 -11.99 -5.55
N HIS A 166 8.37 -12.27 -4.98
CA HIS A 166 8.75 -13.62 -4.55
C HIS A 166 8.39 -13.79 -3.07
N THR A 167 7.18 -14.28 -2.84
CA THR A 167 6.55 -14.35 -1.53
C THR A 167 6.96 -15.60 -0.74
N VAL A 168 6.76 -15.60 0.59
CA VAL A 168 7.06 -16.76 1.43
C VAL A 168 6.08 -17.91 1.17
N TYR A 169 4.79 -17.61 1.01
CA TYR A 169 3.71 -18.62 0.96
C TYR A 169 3.00 -18.69 -0.40
N SER A 170 2.83 -17.56 -1.07
CA SER A 170 2.01 -17.44 -2.29
C SER A 170 2.77 -17.70 -3.60
N GLY A 171 4.02 -18.15 -3.54
CA GLY A 171 4.90 -18.32 -4.70
C GLY A 171 5.36 -16.99 -5.32
N THR A 172 5.53 -16.97 -6.64
CA THR A 172 5.82 -15.73 -7.39
C THR A 172 4.49 -15.14 -7.86
N VAL A 173 4.24 -13.89 -7.51
CA VAL A 173 2.99 -13.17 -7.79
C VAL A 173 3.28 -11.79 -8.37
N ASP A 174 2.28 -11.22 -9.04
CA ASP A 174 2.32 -9.81 -9.44
C ASP A 174 1.85 -8.92 -8.30
N LEU A 175 2.55 -7.80 -8.10
CA LEU A 175 2.26 -6.79 -7.11
C LEU A 175 2.05 -5.46 -7.80
N THR A 176 0.96 -4.75 -7.49
CA THR A 176 0.83 -3.36 -7.91
C THR A 176 1.78 -2.50 -7.10
N THR A 177 2.76 -1.87 -7.74
CA THR A 177 3.73 -0.98 -7.08
C THR A 177 3.68 0.42 -7.69
N THR A 178 4.35 1.36 -7.04
CA THR A 178 4.45 2.74 -7.53
C THR A 178 5.90 3.08 -7.84
N GLN A 179 6.17 3.48 -9.08
CA GLN A 179 7.44 4.08 -9.45
C GLN A 179 7.57 5.50 -8.87
N SER A 180 8.73 5.80 -8.29
CA SER A 180 9.06 7.10 -7.70
C SER A 180 10.48 7.51 -8.12
N GLY A 181 10.60 8.16 -9.29
CA GLY A 181 11.90 8.48 -9.87
C GLY A 181 12.53 7.24 -10.49
N SER A 182 13.73 6.87 -10.06
CA SER A 182 14.42 5.64 -10.51
C SER A 182 14.25 4.45 -9.55
N SER A 183 13.33 4.56 -8.59
CA SER A 183 13.02 3.51 -7.61
C SER A 183 11.55 3.14 -7.65
N TYR A 184 11.22 2.00 -7.07
CA TYR A 184 9.86 1.49 -6.89
C TYR A 184 9.56 1.41 -5.40
N ASN A 185 8.29 1.43 -5.02
CA ASN A 185 7.86 1.22 -3.64
C ASN A 185 6.54 0.46 -3.59
N LEU A 186 6.33 -0.28 -2.49
CA LEU A 186 5.10 -1.05 -2.23
C LEU A 186 3.93 -0.15 -1.84
N THR A 187 3.52 0.69 -2.78
CA THR A 187 2.25 1.43 -2.76
C THR A 187 1.38 0.93 -3.92
N ASP A 188 0.20 0.42 -3.57
CA ASP A 188 -0.83 -0.01 -4.51
C ASP A 188 -1.78 1.16 -4.81
N GLY A 189 -1.55 1.82 -5.94
CA GLY A 189 -2.39 2.93 -6.42
C GLY A 189 -3.80 2.49 -6.82
N ALA A 190 -3.95 1.26 -7.32
CA ALA A 190 -5.22 0.74 -7.84
C ALA A 190 -6.23 0.41 -6.74
N ARG A 191 -5.76 0.11 -5.52
CA ARG A 191 -6.57 -0.36 -4.38
C ARG A 191 -6.57 0.62 -3.21
N GLY A 192 -6.91 1.87 -3.52
CA GLY A 192 -7.10 2.92 -2.51
C GLY A 192 -5.81 3.43 -1.87
N GLY A 193 -4.65 3.18 -2.49
CA GLY A 193 -3.35 3.65 -2.01
C GLY A 193 -2.78 2.80 -0.88
N HIS A 194 -3.06 1.49 -0.84
CA HIS A 194 -2.55 0.59 0.20
C HIS A 194 -1.01 0.57 0.21
N LYS A 195 -0.41 0.55 1.38
CA LYS A 195 1.06 0.63 1.56
C LYS A 195 1.57 -0.48 2.45
N THR A 196 2.77 -0.98 2.17
CA THR A 196 3.43 -1.99 3.04
C THR A 196 4.72 -1.44 3.64
N TYR A 197 4.80 -1.46 4.97
CA TYR A 197 5.90 -0.89 5.76
C TYR A 197 6.69 -1.96 6.50
N ASN A 198 8.00 -1.76 6.61
CA ASN A 198 8.93 -2.50 7.45
C ASN A 198 9.02 -1.84 8.84
N LEU A 199 8.62 -2.53 9.90
CA LEU A 199 8.83 -2.04 11.26
C LEU A 199 10.23 -2.30 11.80
N ASN A 200 11.02 -3.13 11.12
CA ASN A 200 12.39 -3.48 11.47
C ASN A 200 12.54 -3.84 12.96
N ARG A 201 11.67 -4.73 13.44
CA ARG A 201 11.59 -5.19 14.84
C ARG A 201 11.09 -4.16 15.85
N GLY A 202 10.69 -2.98 15.38
CA GLY A 202 9.95 -1.99 16.18
C GLY A 202 8.56 -2.50 16.58
N THR A 203 8.00 -1.88 17.61
CA THR A 203 6.65 -2.22 18.15
C THR A 203 5.69 -1.03 18.14
N SER A 204 6.08 0.08 17.51
CA SER A 204 5.28 1.30 17.41
C SER A 204 5.60 2.07 16.13
N GLY A 205 4.77 3.07 15.82
CA GLY A 205 4.90 3.85 14.59
C GLY A 205 4.41 3.13 13.34
N THR A 206 4.58 3.79 12.20
CA THR A 206 4.20 3.26 10.88
C THR A 206 5.26 2.32 10.32
N GLY A 207 6.54 2.61 10.56
CA GLY A 207 7.67 1.91 9.93
C GLY A 207 8.14 2.61 8.65
N THR A 208 9.07 1.96 7.94
CA THR A 208 9.66 2.46 6.70
C THR A 208 8.96 1.82 5.51
N LEU A 209 8.51 2.60 4.53
CA LEU A 209 7.89 2.07 3.31
C LEU A 209 8.92 1.22 2.56
N PHE A 210 8.55 0.02 2.12
CA PHE A 210 9.44 -0.77 1.27
C PHE A 210 9.67 -0.05 -0.05
N SER A 211 10.94 0.16 -0.39
CA SER A 211 11.38 0.84 -1.62
C SER A 211 12.68 0.22 -2.14
N GLY A 212 12.81 0.04 -3.45
CA GLY A 212 13.95 -0.61 -4.10
C GLY A 212 14.31 0.04 -5.44
N THR A 213 15.47 -0.31 -6.00
CA THR A 213 15.91 0.20 -7.32
C THR A 213 15.37 -0.63 -8.48
N ASP A 214 14.97 -1.86 -8.21
CA ASP A 214 14.22 -2.75 -9.09
C ASP A 214 12.77 -2.85 -8.60
N ASP A 215 11.94 -3.49 -9.43
CA ASP A 215 10.55 -3.79 -9.10
C ASP A 215 10.37 -5.30 -8.86
N VAL A 216 11.36 -5.90 -8.19
CA VAL A 216 11.39 -7.31 -7.80
C VAL A 216 11.50 -7.37 -6.28
N TRP A 217 10.51 -7.94 -5.62
CA TRP A 217 10.36 -7.90 -4.18
C TRP A 217 10.59 -9.27 -3.58
N GLY A 218 11.69 -9.40 -2.85
CA GLY A 218 12.01 -10.61 -2.11
C GLY A 218 12.61 -11.74 -2.95
N ASN A 219 12.71 -12.91 -2.33
CA ASN A 219 13.33 -14.10 -2.93
C ASN A 219 12.67 -15.42 -2.49
N GLY A 220 11.48 -15.33 -1.90
CA GLY A 220 10.71 -16.47 -1.39
C GLY A 220 11.19 -17.04 -0.06
N SER A 221 12.17 -16.42 0.59
CA SER A 221 12.65 -16.86 1.90
C SER A 221 12.03 -16.04 3.03
N ALA A 222 11.55 -16.69 4.08
CA ALA A 222 11.10 -16.03 5.32
C ALA A 222 12.18 -15.15 5.99
N SER A 223 13.47 -15.40 5.71
CA SER A 223 14.58 -14.58 6.21
C SER A 223 14.80 -13.29 5.42
N ASN A 224 14.20 -13.16 4.23
CA ASN A 224 14.25 -11.95 3.42
C ASN A 224 13.05 -11.06 3.78
N ALA A 225 13.34 -9.80 4.12
CA ALA A 225 12.31 -8.86 4.60
C ALA A 225 11.22 -8.57 3.56
N GLU A 226 11.61 -8.46 2.29
CA GLU A 226 10.68 -8.14 1.20
C GLU A 226 9.74 -9.30 0.88
N SER A 227 10.12 -10.55 1.16
CA SER A 227 9.27 -11.72 0.88
C SER A 227 8.00 -11.71 1.74
N ALA A 228 8.13 -11.39 3.04
CA ALA A 228 6.98 -11.19 3.92
C ALA A 228 6.18 -9.93 3.57
N ALA A 229 6.87 -8.89 3.10
CA ALA A 229 6.20 -7.67 2.63
C ALA A 229 5.37 -7.92 1.37
N ALA A 230 5.89 -8.72 0.44
CA ALA A 230 5.22 -9.14 -0.77
C ALA A 230 3.95 -9.94 -0.45
N ASP A 231 4.02 -10.92 0.47
CA ASP A 231 2.83 -11.63 0.98
C ASP A 231 1.79 -10.67 1.55
N ALA A 232 2.19 -9.80 2.47
CA ALA A 232 1.27 -8.86 3.13
C ALA A 232 0.66 -7.83 2.16
N HIS A 233 1.38 -7.49 1.08
CA HIS A 233 0.90 -6.60 0.04
C HIS A 233 -0.09 -7.32 -0.88
N TYR A 234 0.25 -8.54 -1.31
CA TYR A 234 -0.58 -9.39 -2.14
C TYR A 234 -1.89 -9.78 -1.46
N GLY A 235 -1.84 -10.25 -0.21
CA GLY A 235 -3.04 -10.62 0.55
C GLY A 235 -4.00 -9.45 0.78
N ALA A 236 -3.48 -8.23 0.98
CA ALA A 236 -4.30 -7.03 1.08
C ALA A 236 -4.98 -6.68 -0.26
N ALA A 237 -4.25 -6.83 -1.38
CA ALA A 237 -4.78 -6.60 -2.71
C ALA A 237 -5.91 -7.60 -3.06
N LEU A 238 -5.68 -8.89 -2.81
CA LEU A 238 -6.69 -9.94 -2.99
C LEU A 238 -7.95 -9.69 -2.17
N THR A 239 -7.79 -9.31 -0.91
CA THR A 239 -8.92 -9.04 -0.02
C THR A 239 -9.74 -7.84 -0.48
N TRP A 240 -9.08 -6.78 -0.95
CA TRP A 240 -9.74 -5.63 -1.56
C TRP A 240 -10.53 -6.04 -2.80
N ASP A 241 -9.93 -6.79 -3.71
CA ASP A 241 -10.56 -7.23 -4.96
C ASP A 241 -11.74 -8.16 -4.68
N TYR A 242 -11.64 -9.04 -3.68
CA TYR A 242 -12.76 -9.85 -3.22
C TYR A 242 -13.93 -8.98 -2.72
N TYR A 243 -13.67 -8.00 -1.83
CA TYR A 243 -14.71 -7.08 -1.37
C TYR A 243 -15.36 -6.31 -2.52
N LYS A 244 -14.57 -5.83 -3.48
CA LYS A 244 -15.07 -5.06 -4.62
C LYS A 244 -15.89 -5.93 -5.57
N ASN A 245 -15.35 -7.07 -5.99
CA ASN A 245 -15.89 -7.87 -7.08
C ASN A 245 -17.05 -8.76 -6.62
N VAL A 246 -16.99 -9.29 -5.39
CA VAL A 246 -18.03 -10.18 -4.85
C VAL A 246 -19.12 -9.40 -4.12
N HIS A 247 -18.75 -8.33 -3.40
CA HIS A 247 -19.67 -7.60 -2.52
C HIS A 247 -19.96 -6.16 -2.96
N GLY A 248 -19.36 -5.68 -4.05
CA GLY A 248 -19.53 -4.30 -4.53
C GLY A 248 -18.96 -3.24 -3.59
N ARG A 249 -18.06 -3.62 -2.66
CA ARG A 249 -17.54 -2.73 -1.61
C ARG A 249 -16.14 -2.24 -1.94
N SER A 250 -15.97 -0.92 -2.04
CA SER A 250 -14.66 -0.30 -2.28
C SER A 250 -13.90 -0.07 -0.96
N GLY A 251 -13.06 -1.04 -0.59
CA GLY A 251 -12.25 -0.99 0.63
C GLY A 251 -12.99 -1.26 1.94
N ILE A 252 -12.26 -1.21 3.05
CA ILE A 252 -12.79 -1.58 4.39
C ILE A 252 -14.00 -0.74 4.77
N ARG A 253 -13.99 0.57 4.50
CA ARG A 253 -15.09 1.50 4.81
C ARG A 253 -16.11 1.69 3.68
N GLY A 254 -15.83 1.16 2.49
CA GLY A 254 -16.65 1.45 1.30
C GLY A 254 -16.43 2.86 0.74
N ASP A 255 -15.38 3.56 1.18
CA ASP A 255 -15.05 4.95 0.82
C ASP A 255 -13.90 5.05 -0.20
N GLY A 256 -13.40 3.92 -0.69
CA GLY A 256 -12.27 3.89 -1.64
C GLY A 256 -10.90 4.18 -1.02
N VAL A 257 -10.78 4.21 0.32
CA VAL A 257 -9.50 4.44 1.01
C VAL A 257 -8.90 3.11 1.49
N GLY A 258 -7.64 2.87 1.11
CA GLY A 258 -6.84 1.71 1.53
C GLY A 258 -6.39 1.79 2.99
N ALA A 259 -6.27 0.62 3.63
CA ALA A 259 -5.49 0.46 4.86
C ALA A 259 -3.99 0.43 4.54
N TYR A 260 -3.16 0.13 5.53
CA TYR A 260 -1.77 -0.22 5.27
C TYR A 260 -1.33 -1.43 6.09
N SER A 261 -0.32 -2.15 5.59
CA SER A 261 0.31 -3.30 6.22
C SER A 261 1.62 -2.90 6.89
N ARG A 262 1.90 -3.48 8.05
CA ARG A 262 3.20 -3.40 8.72
C ARG A 262 3.74 -4.79 8.97
N VAL A 263 4.92 -5.12 8.44
CA VAL A 263 5.59 -6.41 8.66
C VAL A 263 6.80 -6.24 9.58
N HIS A 264 7.33 -7.36 10.09
CA HIS A 264 8.46 -7.40 11.02
C HIS A 264 8.19 -6.66 12.35
N TYR A 265 6.95 -6.76 12.84
CA TYR A 265 6.58 -6.22 14.15
C TYR A 265 7.25 -7.02 15.28
N GLY A 266 7.99 -6.29 16.12
CA GLY A 266 8.68 -6.87 17.26
C GLY A 266 9.72 -7.93 16.89
N ASN A 267 10.13 -8.69 17.90
CA ASN A 267 11.09 -9.78 17.76
C ASN A 267 10.49 -11.05 18.35
N ASN A 268 10.55 -12.16 17.61
CA ASN A 268 9.95 -13.44 17.99
C ASN A 268 8.44 -13.31 18.29
N TYR A 269 7.75 -12.43 17.55
CA TYR A 269 6.36 -12.09 17.81
C TYR A 269 5.44 -13.05 17.04
N VAL A 270 4.79 -13.94 17.79
CA VAL A 270 3.91 -14.98 17.25
C VAL A 270 2.46 -14.46 17.20
N ASN A 271 2.24 -13.39 16.45
CA ASN A 271 0.90 -12.86 16.22
C ASN A 271 0.82 -11.93 15.00
N ALA A 272 -0.40 -11.82 14.46
CA ALA A 272 -0.84 -10.74 13.60
C ALA A 272 -2.02 -10.01 14.26
N PHE A 273 -2.32 -8.78 13.85
CA PHE A 273 -3.48 -8.04 14.33
C PHE A 273 -3.87 -6.86 13.43
N TRP A 274 -5.18 -6.58 13.40
CA TRP A 274 -5.74 -5.29 13.00
C TRP A 274 -5.73 -4.26 14.13
N SER A 275 -5.57 -2.98 13.78
CA SER A 275 -5.82 -1.88 14.70
C SER A 275 -6.60 -0.73 14.06
N ASP A 276 -7.77 -0.42 14.64
CA ASP A 276 -8.58 0.74 14.26
C ASP A 276 -7.85 2.08 14.49
N SER A 277 -6.92 2.14 15.45
CA SER A 277 -6.24 3.40 15.81
C SER A 277 -5.34 3.93 14.69
N CYS A 278 -4.75 3.02 13.92
CA CYS A 278 -3.91 3.32 12.77
C CYS A 278 -4.60 2.99 11.44
N PHE A 279 -5.73 2.28 11.48
CA PHE A 279 -6.38 1.71 10.31
C PHE A 279 -5.41 0.81 9.50
N CYS A 280 -4.79 -0.15 10.20
CA CYS A 280 -3.69 -0.93 9.66
C CYS A 280 -3.65 -2.37 10.17
N MET A 281 -3.19 -3.29 9.31
CA MET A 281 -2.81 -4.66 9.70
C MET A 281 -1.34 -4.71 10.10
N THR A 282 -0.98 -5.64 10.99
CA THR A 282 0.37 -5.73 11.54
C THR A 282 0.76 -7.18 11.80
N TYR A 283 1.93 -7.55 11.30
CA TYR A 283 2.38 -8.94 11.25
C TYR A 283 3.73 -9.09 11.95
N GLY A 284 3.81 -10.04 12.88
CA GLY A 284 5.08 -10.52 13.42
C GLY A 284 5.69 -11.61 12.55
N ASP A 285 6.92 -11.98 12.91
CA ASP A 285 7.70 -12.96 12.15
C ASP A 285 7.66 -14.38 12.74
N GLY A 286 6.78 -14.61 13.71
CA GLY A 286 6.62 -15.91 14.34
C GLY A 286 7.79 -16.29 15.25
N SER A 287 7.79 -17.56 15.67
CA SER A 287 8.83 -18.07 16.56
C SER A 287 10.17 -18.13 15.82
N GLY A 288 11.25 -17.68 16.47
CA GLY A 288 12.58 -17.53 15.88
C GLY A 288 12.67 -16.49 14.76
N ASN A 289 11.62 -15.69 14.51
CA ASN A 289 11.46 -14.91 13.28
C ASN A 289 11.52 -15.77 12.00
N ALA A 290 11.06 -17.02 12.09
CA ALA A 290 11.19 -17.99 11.00
C ALA A 290 9.93 -18.12 10.13
N ASN A 291 8.77 -17.68 10.62
CA ASN A 291 7.49 -17.88 9.94
C ASN A 291 6.64 -16.59 10.06
N PRO A 292 6.84 -15.61 9.16
CA PRO A 292 6.02 -14.42 9.06
C PRO A 292 4.53 -14.75 9.00
N LEU A 293 3.72 -14.05 9.79
CA LEU A 293 2.28 -14.30 9.81
C LEU A 293 1.58 -13.54 8.69
N THR A 294 1.99 -13.76 7.44
CA THR A 294 1.58 -12.96 6.26
C THR A 294 0.84 -13.76 5.18
N ALA A 295 0.49 -15.02 5.42
CA ALA A 295 -0.30 -15.85 4.48
C ALA A 295 -1.63 -15.19 4.07
N ILE A 296 -2.19 -15.60 2.92
CA ILE A 296 -3.35 -14.93 2.28
C ILE A 296 -4.53 -14.85 3.24
N ASP A 297 -4.88 -15.98 3.87
CA ASP A 297 -5.98 -16.09 4.81
C ASP A 297 -5.78 -15.24 6.06
N VAL A 298 -4.55 -15.14 6.58
CA VAL A 298 -4.21 -14.30 7.73
C VAL A 298 -4.30 -12.82 7.37
N ALA A 299 -3.77 -12.41 6.21
CA ALA A 299 -3.90 -11.03 5.75
C ALA A 299 -5.38 -10.64 5.58
N ALA A 300 -6.18 -11.54 4.99
CA ALA A 300 -7.62 -11.35 4.82
C ALA A 300 -8.38 -11.35 6.16
N HIS A 301 -8.01 -12.23 7.10
CA HIS A 301 -8.56 -12.28 8.44
C HIS A 301 -8.35 -10.94 9.17
N GLU A 302 -7.12 -10.42 9.16
CA GLU A 302 -6.82 -9.13 9.80
C GLU A 302 -7.56 -7.98 9.13
N MET A 303 -7.59 -7.94 7.80
CA MET A 303 -8.35 -6.89 7.09
C MET A 303 -9.86 -6.98 7.37
N THR A 304 -10.39 -8.18 7.62
CA THR A 304 -11.81 -8.42 7.96
C THR A 304 -12.17 -7.95 9.37
N HIS A 305 -11.23 -7.93 10.32
CA HIS A 305 -11.47 -7.23 11.59
C HIS A 305 -11.78 -5.76 11.36
N GLY A 306 -11.07 -5.11 10.42
CA GLY A 306 -11.36 -3.75 9.99
C GLY A 306 -12.74 -3.62 9.34
N LEU A 307 -13.14 -4.57 8.49
CA LEU A 307 -14.49 -4.58 7.92
C LEU A 307 -15.54 -4.67 9.03
N THR A 308 -15.36 -5.57 9.98
CA THR A 308 -16.28 -5.80 11.09
C THR A 308 -16.39 -4.56 11.97
N SER A 309 -15.27 -3.88 12.27
CA SER A 309 -15.29 -2.65 13.08
C SER A 309 -16.00 -1.49 12.39
N ASN A 310 -15.97 -1.44 11.05
CA ASN A 310 -16.61 -0.40 10.23
C ASN A 310 -18.01 -0.77 9.74
N THR A 311 -18.56 -1.90 10.19
CA THR A 311 -19.92 -2.36 9.84
C THR A 311 -20.70 -2.76 11.09
N ALA A 312 -20.62 -4.02 11.50
CA ALA A 312 -21.38 -4.57 12.62
C ALA A 312 -20.88 -4.08 13.99
N GLY A 313 -19.64 -3.61 14.09
CA GLY A 313 -19.06 -3.08 15.34
C GLY A 313 -19.03 -4.11 16.47
N LEU A 314 -18.85 -5.39 16.15
CA LEU A 314 -18.93 -6.48 17.13
C LEU A 314 -17.85 -6.33 18.19
N ASN A 315 -18.28 -6.12 19.44
CA ASN A 315 -17.35 -6.01 20.56
C ASN A 315 -16.58 -7.32 20.75
N TYR A 316 -15.28 -7.22 20.93
CA TYR A 316 -14.36 -8.35 21.06
C TYR A 316 -14.41 -8.98 22.45
N SER A 317 -15.57 -9.55 22.81
CA SER A 317 -15.84 -10.14 24.11
C SER A 317 -17.01 -11.13 24.03
N GLY A 318 -16.94 -12.25 24.75
CA GLY A 318 -18.01 -13.25 24.77
C GLY A 318 -18.41 -13.73 23.38
N GLU A 319 -19.71 -13.88 23.15
CA GLU A 319 -20.26 -14.35 21.87
C GLU A 319 -20.01 -13.37 20.72
N SER A 320 -20.09 -12.05 20.96
CA SER A 320 -19.79 -11.06 19.92
C SER A 320 -18.32 -11.10 19.49
N GLY A 321 -17.41 -11.44 20.41
CA GLY A 321 -16.01 -11.69 20.08
C GLY A 321 -15.84 -12.96 19.26
N GLY A 322 -16.54 -14.05 19.62
CA GLY A 322 -16.54 -15.27 18.84
C GLY A 322 -17.09 -15.08 17.41
N LEU A 323 -18.13 -14.26 17.24
CA LEU A 323 -18.67 -13.89 15.94
C LEU A 323 -17.71 -13.00 15.14
N ASN A 324 -16.99 -12.10 15.80
CA ASN A 324 -15.97 -11.27 15.16
C ASN A 324 -14.85 -12.14 14.57
N GLU A 325 -14.29 -13.06 15.39
CA GLU A 325 -13.29 -14.04 14.93
C GLU A 325 -13.81 -14.94 13.81
N ALA A 326 -14.99 -15.53 13.99
CA ALA A 326 -15.56 -16.42 13.00
C ALA A 326 -15.82 -15.70 11.67
N THR A 327 -16.21 -14.42 11.70
CA THR A 327 -16.37 -13.62 10.48
C THR A 327 -15.02 -13.41 9.80
N SER A 328 -13.98 -13.07 10.55
CA SER A 328 -12.63 -12.93 10.00
C SER A 328 -12.10 -14.23 9.40
N ASP A 329 -12.31 -15.37 10.05
CA ASP A 329 -12.01 -16.68 9.47
C ASP A 329 -12.80 -16.86 8.16
N ILE A 330 -14.13 -16.59 8.13
CA ILE A 330 -15.04 -16.74 6.94
C ILE A 330 -14.45 -16.05 5.74
N PHE A 331 -14.12 -14.77 5.92
CA PHE A 331 -13.55 -14.00 4.83
C PHE A 331 -12.15 -14.48 4.47
N GLY A 332 -11.32 -14.84 5.46
CA GLY A 332 -9.99 -15.46 5.26
C GLY A 332 -10.02 -16.59 4.24
N SER A 333 -10.76 -17.65 4.54
CA SER A 333 -10.88 -18.80 3.61
C SER A 333 -11.51 -18.41 2.28
N THR A 334 -12.55 -17.56 2.27
CA THR A 334 -13.18 -17.18 0.97
C THR A 334 -12.26 -16.35 0.08
N VAL A 335 -11.36 -15.56 0.66
CA VAL A 335 -10.34 -14.81 -0.10
C VAL A 335 -9.28 -15.77 -0.62
N GLU A 336 -8.87 -16.78 0.14
CA GLU A 336 -7.95 -17.83 -0.31
C GLU A 336 -8.55 -18.62 -1.50
N PHE A 337 -9.82 -19.03 -1.41
CA PHE A 337 -10.54 -19.62 -2.55
C PHE A 337 -10.66 -18.66 -3.74
N PHE A 338 -10.88 -17.37 -3.49
CA PHE A 338 -11.00 -16.36 -4.54
C PHE A 338 -9.65 -16.11 -5.24
N ALA A 339 -8.54 -16.17 -4.50
CA ALA A 339 -7.21 -15.98 -5.03
C ALA A 339 -6.86 -17.03 -6.09
N ASN A 340 -7.40 -18.25 -5.93
CA ASN A 340 -7.13 -19.38 -6.83
C ASN A 340 -5.62 -19.54 -7.10
N ASN A 341 -4.80 -19.32 -6.07
CA ASN A 341 -3.36 -19.37 -6.14
C ASN A 341 -2.91 -20.85 -6.15
N SER A 342 -1.92 -21.19 -6.98
CA SER A 342 -1.45 -22.57 -7.11
C SER A 342 -0.48 -23.01 -6.01
N SER A 343 0.12 -22.06 -5.30
CA SER A 343 1.04 -22.29 -4.18
C SER A 343 0.29 -22.34 -2.85
N ASP A 344 -0.66 -21.42 -2.65
CA ASP A 344 -1.56 -21.37 -1.49
C ASP A 344 -2.99 -21.69 -1.98
N VAL A 345 -3.34 -22.98 -1.96
CA VAL A 345 -4.57 -23.49 -2.57
C VAL A 345 -5.71 -23.41 -1.57
N GLY A 346 -6.73 -22.62 -1.94
CA GLY A 346 -7.98 -22.44 -1.18
C GLY A 346 -8.49 -23.68 -0.45
N ASP A 347 -8.56 -23.58 0.87
CA ASP A 347 -9.12 -24.58 1.75
C ASP A 347 -9.90 -23.97 2.95
N TYR A 348 -10.20 -24.79 3.96
CA TYR A 348 -11.02 -24.40 5.13
C TYR A 348 -10.24 -24.46 6.45
N LEU A 349 -8.93 -24.48 6.34
CA LEU A 349 -7.96 -24.29 7.40
C LEU A 349 -7.69 -22.78 7.51
N ILE A 350 -7.03 -22.41 8.61
CA ILE A 350 -6.63 -21.03 8.87
C ILE A 350 -5.22 -21.04 9.45
N GLY A 351 -4.25 -20.49 8.72
CA GLY A 351 -2.84 -20.31 9.07
C GLY A 351 -2.00 -21.58 8.91
N GLU A 352 -2.41 -22.51 8.05
CA GLU A 352 -1.71 -23.74 7.70
C GLU A 352 -0.35 -23.47 7.05
N GLU A 353 -0.25 -22.48 6.17
CA GLU A 353 1.01 -22.12 5.50
C GLU A 353 2.10 -21.64 6.48
N ILE A 354 1.71 -20.93 7.54
CA ILE A 354 2.66 -20.39 8.53
C ILE A 354 3.27 -21.49 9.40
N ASN A 355 2.62 -22.66 9.51
CA ASN A 355 3.05 -23.77 10.37
C ASN A 355 3.44 -23.31 11.80
N ILE A 356 2.56 -22.53 12.44
CA ILE A 356 2.82 -21.88 13.75
C ILE A 356 3.27 -22.87 14.85
N ASN A 357 2.87 -24.14 14.75
CA ASN A 357 3.23 -25.19 15.70
C ASN A 357 4.63 -25.80 15.46
N GLY A 358 5.30 -25.47 14.35
CA GLY A 358 6.65 -25.93 14.01
C GLY A 358 6.79 -27.45 13.84
N ASN A 359 5.67 -28.17 13.78
CA ASN A 359 5.61 -29.63 13.77
C ASN A 359 4.76 -30.17 12.60
N GLY A 360 4.38 -29.31 11.65
CA GLY A 360 3.53 -29.67 10.51
C GLY A 360 2.08 -29.94 10.88
N THR A 361 1.69 -29.70 12.14
CA THR A 361 0.29 -29.88 12.57
C THR A 361 -0.51 -28.63 12.23
N ARG A 362 -1.45 -28.84 11.31
CA ARG A 362 -2.38 -27.85 10.73
C ARG A 362 -3.19 -27.12 11.80
N CYS A 363 -3.42 -25.83 11.62
CA CYS A 363 -4.31 -25.06 12.50
C CYS A 363 -5.79 -25.38 12.17
N ALA A 364 -6.62 -25.27 13.20
CA ALA A 364 -8.05 -25.54 13.31
C ALA A 364 -8.94 -25.27 12.07
N THR A 365 -9.87 -26.19 11.77
CA THR A 365 -11.07 -25.92 10.95
C THR A 365 -12.08 -25.04 11.72
N TRP A 366 -12.98 -24.36 11.00
CA TRP A 366 -14.13 -23.54 11.46
C TRP A 366 -14.68 -23.85 12.87
N THR A 367 -14.83 -25.14 13.16
CA THR A 367 -15.55 -25.66 14.32
C THR A 367 -14.77 -25.58 15.64
N SER A 368 -13.45 -25.39 15.61
CA SER A 368 -12.61 -25.52 16.81
C SER A 368 -12.19 -24.19 17.46
N ARG A 369 -12.30 -23.05 16.76
CA ARG A 369 -11.93 -21.71 17.29
C ARG A 369 -13.07 -20.97 18.02
N ALA A 370 -14.34 -21.25 17.71
CA ALA A 370 -15.50 -20.59 18.35
C ALA A 370 -15.63 -20.84 19.89
N ARG A 371 -14.81 -21.70 20.48
CA ARG A 371 -14.93 -22.17 21.87
C ARG A 371 -14.04 -21.43 22.89
N THR A 372 -13.17 -20.51 22.48
CA THR A 372 -12.05 -20.02 23.31
C THR A 372 -12.02 -18.51 23.60
N ALA A 373 -12.99 -17.71 23.14
CA ALA A 373 -13.06 -16.27 23.45
C ALA A 373 -13.19 -16.01 24.97
N ARG A 374 -12.17 -15.40 25.59
CA ARG A 374 -12.16 -14.98 27.02
C ARG A 374 -12.35 -13.45 27.17
N PRO A 375 -12.88 -12.96 28.31
CA PRO A 375 -13.16 -11.53 28.51
C PRO A 375 -11.90 -10.66 28.66
N ARG A 376 -11.97 -9.40 28.19
CA ARG A 376 -10.89 -8.37 28.20
C ARG A 376 -10.65 -7.69 29.55
N THR A 377 -9.41 -7.24 29.77
CA THR A 377 -9.08 -6.05 30.58
C THR A 377 -9.02 -4.79 29.68
N PRO A 378 -9.46 -3.60 30.14
CA PRO A 378 -9.43 -2.39 29.33
C PRO A 378 -8.00 -1.89 29.04
N GLY A 379 -7.70 -1.50 27.79
CA GLY A 379 -6.49 -0.74 27.43
C GLY A 379 -5.50 -1.40 26.45
N THR A 380 -5.71 -2.63 25.99
CA THR A 380 -4.83 -3.32 25.03
C THR A 380 -5.38 -3.28 23.60
N PRO A 381 -4.60 -2.96 22.55
CA PRO A 381 -4.99 -3.13 21.15
C PRO A 381 -5.52 -4.54 20.88
N GLY A 382 -6.44 -4.69 19.92
CA GLY A 382 -7.00 -6.00 19.55
C GLY A 382 -5.88 -6.98 19.25
N SER A 383 -5.87 -8.13 19.93
CA SER A 383 -4.99 -9.24 19.56
C SER A 383 -5.89 -10.36 19.08
N ALA A 384 -5.88 -10.67 17.79
CA ALA A 384 -6.22 -11.99 17.32
C ALA A 384 -5.15 -12.91 17.90
N ARG A 385 -5.34 -13.44 19.12
CA ARG A 385 -4.44 -14.48 19.60
C ARG A 385 -4.84 -15.69 18.79
N SER A 386 -4.13 -15.97 17.71
CA SER A 386 -4.32 -17.23 16.99
C SER A 386 -4.26 -18.34 18.04
N THR A 387 -5.34 -19.07 18.24
CA THR A 387 -5.36 -20.16 19.22
C THR A 387 -4.64 -21.38 18.66
N CYS A 388 -3.47 -21.19 18.06
CA CYS A 388 -2.43 -22.20 17.92
C CYS A 388 -1.48 -22.12 19.13
N THR A 389 -2.05 -21.86 20.31
CA THR A 389 -1.40 -22.11 21.60
C THR A 389 -2.02 -23.37 22.22
N THR A 390 -1.15 -24.28 22.64
CA THR A 390 -1.45 -25.55 23.30
C THR A 390 -2.63 -25.47 24.27
N PRO A 391 -3.52 -26.48 24.31
CA PRO A 391 -4.45 -26.60 25.43
C PRO A 391 -3.59 -26.77 26.69
N ARG A 392 -3.66 -25.81 27.59
CA ARG A 392 -3.05 -25.95 28.90
C ARG A 392 -3.76 -27.12 29.60
N ALA A 393 -3.10 -28.28 29.62
CA ALA A 393 -3.51 -29.45 30.38
C ALA A 393 -3.59 -29.10 31.89
N PRO A 394 -4.37 -29.85 32.67
CA PRO A 394 -5.03 -29.36 33.87
C PRO A 394 -4.01 -29.01 34.96
N ARG A 395 -4.37 -28.06 35.81
CA ARG A 395 -3.72 -27.92 37.12
C ARG A 395 -3.94 -29.23 37.87
N THR A 396 -2.97 -30.12 37.82
CA THR A 396 -2.71 -31.08 38.89
C THR A 396 -1.39 -30.70 39.54
N THR A 397 -1.52 -30.52 40.83
CA THR A 397 -0.50 -30.33 41.84
C THR A 397 0.75 -31.20 41.67
N SER A 398 1.86 -30.65 42.17
CA SER A 398 3.01 -31.33 42.78
C SER A 398 3.98 -32.14 41.89
N SER A 399 5.18 -31.56 41.76
CA SER A 399 6.50 -32.13 42.07
C SER A 399 7.11 -33.29 41.26
N THR A 400 8.39 -33.02 40.96
CA THR A 400 9.63 -33.84 41.07
C THR A 400 10.29 -34.35 39.78
N CYS A 401 11.56 -33.88 39.66
CA CYS A 401 12.66 -34.14 38.74
C CYS A 401 12.52 -33.71 37.28
#